data_AF-A0A4C1TWZ8-F1
#
_entry.id   AF-A0A4C1TWZ8-F1
#
_cell.length_a   1.000
_cell.length_b   1.000
_cell.length_c   1.000
_cell.angle_alpha   90.00
_cell.angle_beta   90.00
_cell.angle_gamma   90.00
#
_symmetry.space_group_name_H-M   'P 1'
#
loop_
_entity.id
_entity.type
_entity.pdbx_description
1 polymer ?
#
loop_
_entity_poly.entity_id
_entity_poly.type
_entity_poly.pdbx_seq_one_letter_code
_entity_poly.pdbx_strand_id
1 'polypeptide(L)'
;MTISNSFAKFKRGHVNLTDGFRDSRPSTAVNNKNRDAVRRGIDTDRYVNYHEIRASLGIDKQTNKFLKEKKVELMSNPAYSPDLRPYDSF
;
A
#
# COMPACT_ATOMS: atom_id res chain seq x y z
N MET A 1 10.01 -15.17 0.83
CA MET A 1 10.06 -16.65 0.92
C MET A 1 10.04 -17.17 -0.52
N THR A 2 10.99 -18.03 -0.91
CA THR A 2 10.99 -18.69 -2.24
C THR A 2 10.44 -20.12 -2.12
N ILE A 3 9.90 -20.67 -3.21
CA ILE A 3 9.25 -21.99 -3.25
C ILE A 3 10.23 -23.10 -2.82
N SER A 4 11.47 -23.07 -3.31
CA SER A 4 12.49 -24.08 -3.00
C SER A 4 12.84 -24.13 -1.50
N ASN A 5 12.93 -22.97 -0.85
CA ASN A 5 13.19 -22.89 0.60
C ASN A 5 12.00 -23.45 1.41
N SER A 6 10.78 -23.28 0.91
CA SER A 6 9.56 -23.78 1.57
C SER A 6 9.48 -25.31 1.49
N PHE A 7 9.78 -25.88 0.32
CA PHE A 7 9.81 -27.33 0.13
C PHE A 7 10.91 -28.00 0.98
N ALA A 8 12.09 -27.39 1.07
CA ALA A 8 13.18 -27.90 1.92
C ALA A 8 12.81 -27.91 3.42
N LYS A 9 12.11 -26.88 3.91
CA LYS A 9 11.59 -26.82 5.29
C LYS A 9 10.54 -27.90 5.56
N PHE A 10 9.62 -28.11 4.61
CA PHE A 10 8.63 -29.18 4.69
C PHE A 10 9.29 -30.57 4.80
N LYS A 11 10.29 -30.86 3.95
CA LYS A 11 11.04 -32.13 4.00
C LYS A 11 11.81 -32.33 5.31
N ARG A 12 12.12 -31.25 6.04
CA ARG A 12 12.75 -31.26 7.39
C ARG A 12 11.73 -31.35 8.53
N GLY A 13 10.44 -31.56 8.25
CA GLY A 13 9.40 -31.69 9.27
C GLY A 13 8.90 -30.36 9.83
N HIS A 14 9.35 -29.21 9.31
CA HIS A 14 8.79 -27.92 9.67
C HIS A 14 7.46 -27.72 8.93
N VAL A 15 6.38 -28.26 9.52
CA VAL A 15 4.99 -28.15 9.06
C VAL A 15 4.25 -26.93 9.62
N ASN A 16 4.99 -25.94 10.13
CA ASN A 16 4.35 -24.75 10.69
C ASN A 16 3.69 -23.93 9.57
N LEU A 17 2.35 -23.98 9.53
CA LEU A 17 1.51 -23.22 8.60
C LEU A 17 1.28 -21.77 9.05
N THR A 18 1.72 -21.41 10.27
CA THR A 18 1.65 -20.00 10.68
C THR A 18 2.69 -19.20 9.92
N ASP A 19 2.20 -18.28 9.10
CA ASP A 19 2.99 -17.19 8.57
C ASP A 19 3.45 -16.35 9.76
N GLY A 20 4.77 -16.14 9.89
CA GLY A 20 5.30 -15.28 10.94
C GLY A 20 4.67 -13.89 10.84
N PHE A 21 4.58 -13.16 11.96
CA PHE A 21 4.08 -11.79 11.96
C PHE A 21 4.83 -10.98 10.90
N ARG A 22 4.14 -10.68 9.80
CA ARG A 22 4.66 -9.79 8.79
C ARG A 22 4.41 -8.40 9.32
N ASP A 23 5.47 -7.61 9.44
CA ASP A 23 5.35 -6.16 9.53
C ASP A 23 4.54 -5.71 8.30
N SER A 24 3.24 -5.64 8.50
CA SER A 24 2.29 -5.20 7.50
C SER A 24 2.51 -3.71 7.29
N ARG A 25 1.85 -3.14 6.28
CA ARG A 25 1.93 -1.70 6.04
C ARG A 25 1.61 -0.96 7.36
N PRO A 26 2.54 -0.13 7.87
CA PRO A 26 2.32 0.56 9.13
C PRO A 26 1.06 1.42 9.00
N SER A 27 0.07 1.16 9.87
CA SER A 27 -1.23 1.83 9.89
C SER A 27 -1.14 3.31 10.29
N THR A 28 0.06 3.88 10.34
CA THR A 28 0.30 5.30 10.60
C THR A 28 -0.44 6.20 9.60
N ALA A 29 -0.66 5.70 8.38
CA ALA A 29 -1.41 6.40 7.34
C ALA A 29 -2.94 6.30 7.48
N VAL A 30 -3.50 5.46 8.37
CA VAL A 30 -4.94 5.35 8.64
C VAL A 30 -5.18 5.66 10.12
N ASN A 31 -5.34 6.95 10.44
CA ASN A 31 -5.66 7.44 11.77
C ASN A 31 -7.14 7.82 11.84
N ASN A 32 -7.76 7.81 13.03
CA ASN A 32 -9.20 8.12 13.14
C ASN A 32 -9.56 9.48 12.53
N LYS A 33 -8.64 10.47 12.62
CA LYS A 33 -8.85 11.81 12.04
C LYS A 33 -8.97 11.79 10.53
N ASN A 34 -8.17 10.97 9.84
CA ASN A 34 -8.23 10.87 8.39
C ASN A 34 -9.44 10.07 7.92
N ARG A 35 -9.86 9.05 8.68
CA ARG A 35 -11.12 8.35 8.41
C ARG A 35 -12.32 9.28 8.54
N ASP A 36 -12.35 10.09 9.59
CA ASP A 36 -13.42 11.07 9.81
C ASP A 36 -13.41 12.16 8.74
N ALA A 37 -12.24 12.64 8.35
CA ALA A 37 -12.10 13.67 7.33
C ALA A 37 -12.50 13.17 5.92
N VAL A 38 -12.15 11.93 5.55
CA VAL A 38 -12.65 11.30 4.31
C VAL A 38 -14.16 11.21 4.33
N ARG A 39 -14.75 10.74 5.44
CA ARG A 39 -16.20 10.58 5.56
C ARG A 39 -16.93 11.91 5.42
N ARG A 40 -16.47 12.95 6.12
CA ARG A 40 -17.01 14.31 5.98
C ARG A 40 -16.88 14.85 4.56
N GLY A 41 -15.77 14.56 3.88
CA GLY A 41 -15.56 14.95 2.49
C GLY A 41 -16.63 14.36 1.57
N ILE A 42 -16.89 13.06 1.70
CA ILE A 42 -17.91 12.34 0.89
C ILE A 42 -19.33 12.80 1.24
N ASP A 43 -19.61 13.06 2.53
CA ASP A 43 -20.91 13.55 2.98
C ASP A 43 -21.18 14.98 2.47
N THR A 44 -20.13 15.79 2.31
CA THR A 44 -20.21 17.18 1.81
C THR A 44 -20.31 17.23 0.28
N ASP A 45 -19.52 16.41 -0.40
CA ASP A 45 -19.54 16.27 -1.85
C ASP A 45 -19.38 14.80 -2.25
N ARG A 46 -20.44 14.24 -2.83
CA ARG A 46 -20.46 12.83 -3.29
C ARG A 46 -19.58 12.59 -4.51
N TYR A 47 -19.13 13.64 -5.20
CA TYR A 47 -18.31 13.55 -6.41
C TYR A 47 -16.84 13.93 -6.17
N VAL A 48 -16.43 14.08 -4.92
CA VAL A 48 -15.04 14.40 -4.57
C VAL A 48 -14.07 13.34 -5.12
N ASN A 49 -13.00 13.79 -5.76
CA ASN A 49 -12.01 12.89 -6.36
C ASN A 49 -11.00 12.41 -5.30
N TYR A 50 -10.46 11.21 -5.49
CA TYR A 50 -9.36 10.67 -4.70
C TYR A 50 -8.17 11.65 -4.61
N HIS A 51 -7.83 12.33 -5.70
CA HIS A 51 -6.72 13.28 -5.70
C HIS A 51 -6.95 14.46 -4.76
N GLU A 52 -8.19 14.96 -4.68
CA GLU A 52 -8.57 16.09 -3.82
C GLU A 52 -8.59 15.69 -2.35
N ILE A 53 -9.13 14.50 -2.04
CA ILE A 53 -9.06 13.90 -0.70
C ILE A 53 -7.60 13.70 -0.29
N ARG A 54 -6.77 13.12 -1.16
CA ARG A 54 -5.36 12.84 -0.87
C ARG A 54 -4.56 14.11 -0.62
N ALA A 55 -4.81 15.15 -1.40
CA ALA A 55 -4.17 16.46 -1.26
C ALA A 55 -4.61 17.16 0.04
N SER A 56 -5.91 17.21 0.33
CA SER A 56 -6.44 17.86 1.55
C SER A 56 -5.95 17.19 2.83
N LEU A 57 -5.75 15.88 2.81
CA LEU A 57 -5.24 15.12 3.95
C LEU A 57 -3.71 15.12 4.06
N GLY A 58 -3.00 15.63 3.05
CA GLY A 58 -1.53 15.66 3.04
C GLY A 58 -0.89 14.27 3.18
N ILE A 59 -1.56 13.22 2.70
CA ILE A 59 -1.13 11.81 2.86
C ILE A 59 0.27 11.61 2.29
N ASP A 60 0.61 12.29 1.20
CA ASP A 60 1.92 12.17 0.54
C ASP A 60 3.05 12.71 1.39
N LYS A 61 2.82 13.85 2.04
CA LYS A 61 3.80 14.46 2.92
C LYS A 61 4.07 13.55 4.12
N GLN A 62 3.01 12.98 4.71
CA GLN A 62 3.13 12.04 5.82
C GLN A 62 3.83 10.75 5.40
N THR A 63 3.46 10.19 4.24
CA THR A 63 4.06 8.96 3.72
C THR A 63 5.53 9.15 3.40
N ASN A 64 5.90 10.24 2.72
CA ASN A 64 7.29 10.55 2.42
C ASN A 64 8.12 10.79 3.68
N LYS A 65 7.56 11.45 4.70
CA LYS A 65 8.23 11.61 6.00
C LYS A 65 8.51 10.25 6.64
N PHE A 66 7.50 9.38 6.70
CA PHE A 66 7.64 8.03 7.26
C PHE A 66 8.68 7.19 6.51
N LEU A 67 8.67 7.21 5.17
CA LEU A 67 9.62 6.45 4.36
C LEU A 67 11.06 6.93 4.58
N LYS A 68 11.27 8.25 4.70
CA LYS A 68 12.58 8.83 5.06
C LYS A 68 13.05 8.35 6.44
N GLU A 69 12.17 8.38 7.45
CA GLU A 69 12.49 7.88 8.80
C GLU A 69 12.88 6.40 8.78
N LYS A 70 12.21 5.60 7.94
CA LYS A 70 12.53 4.18 7.74
C LYS A 70 13.68 3.91 6.79
N LYS A 71 14.30 4.96 6.22
CA LYS A 71 15.38 4.85 5.23
C LYS A 71 15.00 3.99 4.02
N VAL A 72 13.72 4.05 3.61
CA VAL A 72 13.20 3.37 2.42
C VAL A 72 13.21 4.35 1.26
N GLU A 73 13.93 4.00 0.20
CA GLU A 73 13.99 4.79 -1.03
C GLU A 73 12.89 4.36 -1.99
N LEU A 74 12.17 5.33 -2.56
CA LEU A 74 11.20 5.07 -3.61
C LEU A 74 11.95 4.99 -4.94
N MET A 75 11.95 3.81 -5.56
CA MET A 75 12.42 3.68 -6.94
C MET A 75 11.44 4.41 -7.87
N SER A 76 11.98 5.12 -8.86
CA SER A 76 11.15 5.62 -9.96
C SER A 76 10.47 4.42 -10.62
N ASN A 77 9.14 4.42 -10.67
CA ASN A 77 8.44 3.47 -11.52
C ASN A 77 8.78 3.87 -12.97
N PRO A 78 9.30 2.95 -13.82
CA PRO A 78 9.40 3.25 -15.24
C PRO A 78 8.04 3.72 -15.76
N ALA A 79 8.04 4.62 -16.74
CA ALA A 79 6.83 4.99 -17.44
C ALA A 79 6.16 3.69 -17.91
N TYR A 80 4.87 3.53 -17.59
CA TYR A 80 4.09 2.39 -18.07
C TYR A 80 4.30 2.29 -19.59
N SER A 81 4.79 1.14 -20.06
CA SER A 81 4.89 0.92 -21.50
C SER A 81 3.49 0.96 -22.10
N PRO A 82 3.25 1.74 -23.17
CA PRO A 82 1.95 1.82 -23.81
C PRO A 82 1.47 0.46 -24.35
N ASP A 83 2.37 -0.50 -24.51
CA ASP A 83 2.08 -1.87 -24.96
C ASP A 83 1.49 -2.77 -23.86
N LEU A 84 1.47 -2.31 -22.60
CA LEU A 84 0.90 -3.03 -21.43
C LEU A 84 -0.47 -2.49 -21.02
N ARG A 85 -1.20 -1.81 -21.92
CA ARG A 85 -2.60 -1.44 -21.65
C ARG A 85 -3.38 -2.72 -21.27
N PRO A 86 -4.03 -2.78 -20.11
CA PRO A 86 -5.03 -3.81 -19.86
C PRO A 86 -6.10 -3.61 -20.93
N TYR A 87 -6.32 -4.64 -21.76
CA TYR A 87 -7.29 -4.71 -22.87
C TYR A 87 -8.30 -3.55 -22.90
N ASP A 88 -8.25 -2.75 -23.97
CA ASP A 88 -9.34 -1.84 -24.34
C ASP A 88 -10.58 -2.72 -24.58
N SER A 89 -11.41 -2.85 -23.55
CA SER A 89 -12.68 -3.56 -23.60
C SER A 89 -13.69 -2.59 -24.21
N PHE A 90 -14.09 -2.85 -25.46
CA PHE A 90 -15.19 -2.17 -26.15
C PHE A 90 -16.52 -2.36 -25.42
#